data_AF-A0A524M0A7-F1
#
_entry.id   AF-A0A524M0A7-F1
#
_cell.length_a   1.000
_cell.length_b   1.000
_cell.length_c   1.000
_cell.angle_alpha   90.00
_cell.angle_beta   90.00
_cell.angle_gamma   90.00
#
_symmetry.space_group_name_H-M   'P 1'
#
loop_
_entity.id
_entity.type
_entity.pdbx_description
1 polymer ?
#
loop_
_entity_poly.entity_id
_entity_poly.type
_entity_poly.pdbx_seq_one_letter_code
_entity_poly.pdbx_strand_id
1 'polypeptide(L)'
;MQYESSGGLILLSCVVIALIITNLPFGQIYLMLWETNLGVTIGPFSFEHTLSFWVNDLLMVIFFFLIGLEIKREVLIGELNNPVNAITPIVAALGGMIVPASIFLVFNPPGSPGANAWAIPIA
;
A
#
# COMPACT_ATOMS: atom_id res chain seq x y z
N MET A 1 13.12 4.49 21.46
CA MET A 1 12.33 3.30 21.81
C MET A 1 10.84 3.59 22.05
N GLN A 2 10.40 4.62 22.79
CA GLN A 2 8.96 4.85 23.05
C GLN A 2 8.15 5.39 21.84
N TYR A 3 8.78 6.09 20.89
CA TYR A 3 8.07 6.69 19.75
C TYR A 3 7.81 5.74 18.58
N GLU A 4 8.69 4.77 18.30
CA GLU A 4 8.52 3.83 17.16
C GLU A 4 7.37 2.83 17.40
N SER A 5 7.20 2.36 18.63
CA SER A 5 6.09 1.45 19.00
C SER A 5 4.72 2.17 18.99
N SER A 6 4.70 3.48 19.25
CA SER A 6 3.46 4.28 19.27
C SER A 6 2.77 4.32 17.89
N GLY A 7 3.54 4.41 16.80
CA GLY A 7 2.99 4.43 15.44
C GLY A 7 2.23 3.14 15.09
N GLY A 8 2.78 1.98 15.46
CA GLY A 8 2.13 0.69 15.24
C GLY A 8 0.83 0.54 16.02
N LEU A 9 0.79 1.01 17.27
CA LEU A 9 -0.43 0.99 18.10
C LEU A 9 -1.54 1.89 17.54
N ILE A 10 -1.18 3.06 17.01
CA ILE A 10 -2.14 3.96 16.36
C ILE A 10 -2.72 3.31 15.10
N LEU A 11 -1.88 2.73 14.24
CA LEU A 11 -2.33 2.02 13.04
C LEU A 11 -3.29 0.87 13.39
N LEU A 12 -2.92 0.03 14.37
CA LEU A 12 -3.77 -1.07 14.82
C LEU A 12 -5.10 -0.56 15.37
N SER A 13 -5.08 0.53 16.14
CA SER A 13 -6.30 1.15 16.66
C SER A 13 -7.21 1.66 15.53
N CYS A 14 -6.64 2.30 14.50
CA CYS A 14 -7.40 2.74 13.32
C CYS A 14 -8.06 1.56 12.59
N VAL A 15 -7.35 0.45 12.41
CA VAL A 15 -7.91 -0.77 11.77
C VAL A 15 -9.06 -1.34 12.61
N VAL A 16 -8.89 -1.45 13.92
CA VAL A 16 -9.95 -1.94 14.82
C VAL A 16 -11.18 -1.02 14.77
N ILE A 17 -10.98 0.30 14.80
CA ILE A 17 -12.07 1.28 14.69
C ILE A 17 -12.80 1.13 13.35
N ALA A 18 -12.07 1.00 12.23
CA ALA A 18 -12.65 0.81 10.91
C ALA A 18 -13.50 -0.48 10.87
N LEU A 19 -12.98 -1.60 11.37
CA LEU A 19 -13.71 -2.86 11.45
C LEU A 19 -14.98 -2.75 12.30
N ILE A 20 -14.91 -2.07 13.46
CA ILE A 20 -16.08 -1.84 14.31
C ILE A 20 -17.13 -1.04 13.53
N ILE A 21 -16.77 0.11 12.96
CA ILE A 21 -17.70 0.99 12.25
C ILE A 21 -18.38 0.26 11.09
N THR A 22 -17.63 -0.51 10.30
CA THR A 22 -18.17 -1.25 9.15
C THR A 22 -19.15 -2.35 9.55
N ASN A 23 -19.01 -2.95 10.75
CA ASN A 23 -19.91 -4.00 11.25
C ASN A 23 -21.12 -3.47 12.03
N LEU A 24 -21.18 -2.17 12.34
CA LEU A 24 -22.32 -1.55 13.01
C LEU A 24 -23.48 -1.30 12.03
N PRO A 25 -24.71 -1.04 12.54
CA PRO A 25 -25.88 -0.71 11.69
C PRO A 25 -25.67 0.52 10.77
N PHE A 26 -24.76 1.43 11.14
CA PHE A 26 -24.40 2.60 10.34
C PHE A 26 -23.27 2.33 9.33
N GLY A 27 -22.76 1.10 9.25
CA GLY A 27 -21.67 0.71 8.34
C GLY A 27 -22.01 0.96 6.87
N GLN A 28 -23.28 0.82 6.48
CA GLN A 28 -23.73 1.15 5.11
C GLN A 28 -23.58 2.64 4.78
N ILE A 29 -23.88 3.54 5.72
CA ILE A 29 -23.71 4.99 5.53
C ILE A 29 -22.23 5.32 5.39
N TYR A 30 -21.38 4.67 6.20
CA TYR A 30 -19.93 4.80 6.09
C TYR A 30 -19.44 4.34 4.71
N LEU A 31 -19.90 3.18 4.21
CA LEU A 31 -19.51 2.67 2.90
C LEU A 31 -19.95 3.62 1.76
N MET A 32 -21.19 4.13 1.81
CA MET A 32 -21.69 5.10 0.83
C MET A 32 -20.86 6.39 0.81
N LEU A 33 -20.36 6.85 1.96
CA LEU A 33 -19.45 7.98 2.04
C LEU A 33 -18.14 7.70 1.28
N TRP A 34 -17.55 6.50 1.47
CA TRP A 34 -16.33 6.10 0.78
C TRP A 34 -16.51 5.88 -0.73
N GLU A 35 -17.69 5.43 -1.15
CA GLU A 35 -18.08 5.24 -2.55
C GLU A 35 -18.59 6.53 -3.21
N THR A 36 -18.66 7.64 -2.48
CA THR A 36 -19.08 8.93 -3.05
C THR A 36 -18.09 9.36 -4.14
N ASN A 37 -18.60 9.54 -5.36
CA ASN A 37 -17.78 10.00 -6.47
C ASN A 37 -17.47 11.49 -6.34
N LEU A 38 -16.18 11.81 -6.46
CA LEU A 38 -15.66 13.16 -6.49
C LEU A 38 -14.84 13.33 -7.76
N GLY A 39 -15.08 14.43 -8.45
CA GLY A 39 -14.44 14.67 -9.73
C GLY A 39 -14.47 16.12 -10.16
N VAL A 40 -13.62 16.43 -11.12
CA VAL A 40 -13.55 17.74 -11.76
C VAL A 40 -13.71 17.54 -13.26
N THR A 41 -14.61 18.31 -13.86
CA THR A 41 -14.86 18.29 -15.31
C THR A 41 -14.47 19.64 -15.89
N ILE A 42 -13.52 19.65 -16.83
CA ILE A 42 -13.05 20.83 -17.54
C ILE A 42 -13.19 20.57 -19.04
N GLY A 43 -14.24 21.13 -19.65
CA GLY A 43 -14.53 20.92 -21.07
C GLY A 43 -14.79 19.43 -21.37
N PRO A 44 -14.08 18.80 -22.33
CA PRO A 44 -14.25 17.38 -22.64
C PRO A 44 -13.53 16.44 -21.65
N PHE A 45 -12.69 16.97 -20.75
CA PHE A 45 -11.99 16.17 -19.76
C PHE A 45 -12.85 16.03 -18.51
N SER A 46 -13.20 14.78 -18.16
CA SER A 46 -13.83 14.44 -16.89
C SER A 46 -12.91 13.48 -16.14
N PHE A 47 -12.64 13.80 -14.88
CA PHE A 47 -11.91 12.94 -13.97
C PHE A 47 -12.79 12.74 -12.74
N GLU A 48 -13.37 11.57 -12.59
CA GLU A 48 -14.31 11.23 -11.52
C GLU A 48 -13.92 9.88 -10.92
N HIS A 49 -13.64 9.90 -9.62
CA HIS A 49 -13.24 8.71 -8.87
C HIS A 49 -13.89 8.73 -7.49
N THR A 50 -13.98 7.58 -6.85
CA THR A 50 -14.53 7.46 -5.49
C THR A 50 -13.65 8.20 -4.48
N LEU A 51 -14.26 8.67 -3.40
CA LEU A 51 -13.54 9.27 -2.27
C LEU A 51 -12.42 8.32 -1.76
N SER A 52 -12.69 7.01 -1.74
CA SER A 52 -11.69 5.99 -1.38
C SER A 52 -10.46 6.02 -2.28
N PHE A 53 -10.65 6.13 -3.59
CA PHE A 53 -9.55 6.22 -4.54
C PHE A 53 -8.71 7.47 -4.28
N TRP A 54 -9.34 8.64 -4.12
CA TRP A 54 -8.63 9.89 -3.85
C TRP A 54 -7.81 9.84 -2.57
N VAL A 55 -8.39 9.34 -1.48
CA VAL A 55 -7.69 9.23 -0.19
C VAL A 55 -6.53 8.24 -0.29
N ASN A 56 -6.75 7.09 -0.93
CA ASN A 56 -5.70 6.09 -1.12
C ASN A 56 -4.55 6.64 -1.95
N ASP A 57 -4.84 7.20 -3.13
CA ASP A 57 -3.83 7.71 -4.06
C ASP A 57 -3.02 8.85 -3.43
N LEU A 58 -3.69 9.83 -2.81
CA LEU A 58 -3.02 10.97 -2.17
C LEU A 58 -2.13 10.54 -0.99
N LEU A 59 -2.63 9.68 -0.11
CA LEU A 59 -1.84 9.18 1.03
C LEU A 59 -0.67 8.32 0.56
N MET A 60 -0.87 7.51 -0.49
CA MET A 60 0.18 6.70 -1.10
C MET A 60 1.26 7.56 -1.75
N VAL A 61 0.89 8.66 -2.41
CA VAL A 61 1.86 9.62 -2.96
C VAL A 61 2.75 10.18 -1.86
N ILE A 62 2.18 10.59 -0.72
CA ILE A 62 2.97 11.08 0.43
C ILE A 62 3.86 9.98 1.01
N PHE A 63 3.31 8.78 1.20
CA PHE A 63 4.04 7.62 1.73
C PHE A 63 5.23 7.24 0.85
N PHE A 64 5.03 7.09 -0.46
CA PHE A 64 6.09 6.76 -1.41
C PHE A 64 7.08 7.89 -1.60
N PHE A 65 6.67 9.16 -1.44
CA PHE A 65 7.60 10.27 -1.42
C PHE A 65 8.58 10.16 -0.23
N LEU A 66 8.07 9.89 0.97
CA LEU A 66 8.90 9.68 2.15
C LEU A 66 9.83 8.47 2.01
N ILE A 67 9.30 7.34 1.52
CA ILE A 67 10.13 6.16 1.20
C ILE A 67 11.19 6.50 0.16
N GLY A 68 10.84 7.25 -0.88
CA GLY A 68 11.79 7.65 -1.92
C GLY A 68 12.92 8.52 -1.37
N LEU A 69 12.63 9.44 -0.44
CA LEU A 69 13.64 10.22 0.26
C LEU A 69 14.54 9.34 1.15
N GLU A 70 13.97 8.37 1.84
CA GLU A 70 14.71 7.43 2.68
C GLU A 70 15.63 6.54 1.85
N ILE A 71 15.13 5.97 0.74
CA ILE A 71 15.95 5.18 -0.20
C ILE A 71 17.07 6.05 -0.77
N LYS A 72 16.78 7.30 -1.16
CA LYS A 72 17.81 8.24 -1.62
C LYS A 72 18.88 8.47 -0.55
N ARG A 73 18.47 8.62 0.72
CA ARG A 73 19.41 8.75 1.85
C ARG A 73 20.28 7.51 1.99
N GLU A 74 19.70 6.32 1.95
CA GLU A 74 20.43 5.04 2.04
C GLU A 74 21.43 4.86 0.89
N VAL A 75 21.07 5.25 -0.33
CA VAL A 75 21.95 5.18 -1.50
C VAL A 75 23.09 6.20 -1.41
N LEU A 76 22.86 7.39 -0.86
CA LEU A 76 23.87 8.44 -0.80
C LEU A 76 24.83 8.30 0.37
N ILE A 77 24.36 7.91 1.56
CA ILE A 77 25.16 7.92 2.80
C ILE A 77 24.90 6.71 3.70
N GLY A 78 24.03 5.78 3.30
CA GLY A 78 23.68 4.61 4.11
C GLY A 78 24.24 3.31 3.57
N GLU A 79 23.58 2.19 3.89
CA GLU A 79 24.10 0.85 3.62
C GLU A 79 24.08 0.49 2.12
N LEU A 80 23.18 1.12 1.36
CA LEU A 80 23.05 0.91 -0.08
C LEU A 80 24.11 1.66 -0.91
N ASN A 81 24.91 2.54 -0.31
CA ASN A 81 25.98 3.25 -1.02
C ASN A 81 27.09 2.28 -1.48
N ASN A 82 27.45 1.30 -0.65
CA ASN A 82 28.49 0.34 -0.99
C ASN A 82 27.89 -0.89 -1.69
N PRO A 83 28.27 -1.22 -2.93
CA PRO A 83 27.70 -2.35 -3.68
C PRO A 83 27.89 -3.69 -2.96
N VAL A 84 28.98 -3.87 -2.21
CA VAL A 84 29.21 -5.11 -1.45
C VAL A 84 28.17 -5.27 -0.33
N ASN A 85 27.82 -4.18 0.34
CA ASN A 85 26.83 -4.19 1.42
C ASN A 85 25.40 -4.22 0.87
N ALA A 86 25.15 -3.60 -0.29
CA ALA A 86 23.85 -3.52 -0.91
C ALA A 86 23.36 -4.87 -1.48
N ILE A 87 24.26 -5.77 -1.88
CA ILE A 87 23.87 -7.07 -2.47
C ILE A 87 23.02 -7.89 -1.49
N THR A 88 23.40 -7.95 -0.22
CA THR A 88 22.68 -8.74 0.79
C THR A 88 21.21 -8.33 0.95
N PRO A 89 20.86 -7.05 1.24
CA PRO A 89 19.48 -6.61 1.34
C PRO A 89 18.74 -6.69 0.00
N ILE A 90 19.39 -6.46 -1.15
CA ILE A 90 18.76 -6.60 -2.47
C ILE A 90 18.33 -8.05 -2.73
N VAL A 91 19.24 -9.01 -2.49
CA VAL A 91 18.93 -10.43 -2.69
C VAL A 91 17.86 -10.89 -1.69
N ALA A 92 17.90 -10.43 -0.44
CA ALA A 92 16.87 -10.70 0.55
C ALA A 92 15.50 -10.17 0.12
N ALA A 93 15.43 -8.93 -0.38
CA ALA A 93 14.20 -8.33 -0.89
C ALA A 93 13.67 -9.07 -2.13
N LEU A 94 14.53 -9.39 -3.10
CA LEU A 94 14.14 -10.17 -4.27
C LEU A 94 13.61 -11.56 -3.89
N GLY A 95 14.26 -12.25 -2.95
CA GLY A 95 13.76 -13.52 -2.41
C GLY A 95 12.40 -13.36 -1.73
N GLY A 96 12.26 -12.32 -0.90
CA GLY A 96 11.01 -11.94 -0.25
C GLY A 96 9.88 -11.58 -1.21
N MET A 97 10.18 -11.18 -2.44
CA MET A 97 9.18 -10.91 -3.49
C MET A 97 8.89 -12.16 -4.34
N ILE A 98 9.92 -12.81 -4.86
CA ILE A 98 9.78 -13.90 -5.84
C ILE A 98 9.09 -15.11 -5.21
N VAL A 99 9.44 -15.46 -3.97
CA VAL A 99 8.92 -16.66 -3.29
C VAL A 99 7.39 -16.57 -3.09
N PRO A 100 6.84 -15.57 -2.38
CA PRO A 100 5.39 -15.46 -2.19
C PRO A 100 4.62 -15.23 -3.49
N ALA A 101 5.16 -14.47 -4.46
CA ALA A 101 4.53 -14.31 -5.77
C ALA A 101 4.43 -15.66 -6.52
N SER A 102 5.49 -16.46 -6.50
CA SER A 102 5.50 -17.79 -7.13
C SER A 102 4.52 -18.74 -6.46
N ILE A 103 4.48 -18.76 -5.12
CA ILE A 103 3.51 -19.55 -4.35
C ILE A 103 2.08 -19.14 -4.76
N PHE A 104 1.79 -17.84 -4.82
CA PHE A 104 0.48 -17.34 -5.22
C PHE A 104 0.08 -17.80 -6.62
N LEU A 105 0.98 -17.70 -7.60
CA LEU A 105 0.72 -18.08 -8.99
C LEU A 105 0.54 -19.59 -9.18
N VAL A 106 1.14 -20.43 -8.33
CA VAL A 106 0.89 -21.88 -8.33
C VAL A 106 -0.55 -22.17 -7.93
N PHE A 107 -1.09 -21.45 -6.94
CA PHE A 107 -2.49 -21.60 -6.51
C PHE A 107 -3.49 -20.83 -7.39
N ASN A 108 -3.05 -19.75 -8.04
CA ASN A 108 -3.85 -18.91 -8.93
C ASN A 108 -3.20 -18.84 -10.32
N PRO A 109 -3.26 -19.92 -11.11
CA PRO A 109 -2.60 -19.97 -12.41
C PRO A 109 -3.15 -18.92 -13.39
N PRO A 110 -2.38 -18.57 -14.43
CA PRO A 110 -2.83 -17.64 -15.47
C PRO A 110 -4.17 -18.05 -16.07
N GLY A 111 -5.11 -17.09 -16.13
CA GLY A 111 -6.50 -17.35 -16.57
C GLY A 111 -7.48 -17.64 -15.43
N SER A 112 -7.00 -17.83 -14.19
CA SER A 112 -7.87 -17.83 -13.01
C SER A 112 -8.38 -16.40 -12.71
N PRO A 113 -9.57 -16.25 -12.09
CA PRO A 113 -10.11 -14.93 -11.73
C PRO A 113 -9.17 -14.06 -10.88
N GLY A 114 -8.25 -14.69 -10.14
CA GLY A 114 -7.32 -14.04 -9.22
C GLY A 114 -5.89 -13.87 -9.75
N ALA A 115 -5.58 -14.27 -10.99
CA ALA A 115 -4.19 -14.29 -11.48
C ALA A 115 -3.48 -12.92 -11.41
N ASN A 116 -4.23 -11.82 -11.54
CA ASN A 116 -3.70 -10.45 -11.47
C ASN A 116 -3.31 -10.01 -10.05
N ALA A 117 -3.68 -10.77 -9.01
CA ALA A 117 -3.43 -10.43 -7.60
C ALA A 117 -2.08 -10.97 -7.07
N TRP A 118 -1.17 -11.41 -7.95
CA TRP A 118 0.15 -11.91 -7.58
C TRP A 118 1.02 -10.90 -6.82
N ALA A 119 0.71 -9.61 -6.93
CA ALA A 119 1.40 -8.53 -6.24
C ALA A 119 0.90 -8.27 -4.80
N ILE A 120 -0.22 -8.87 -4.38
CA ILE A 120 -0.73 -8.71 -3.01
C ILE A 120 0.16 -9.35 -1.94
N PRO A 121 0.65 -10.60 -2.09
CA PRO A 121 1.47 -11.26 -1.05
C PRO A 121 2.93 -10.78 -0.99
N ILE A 122 3.33 -9.86 -1.88
CA ILE A 122 4.64 -9.19 -1.85
C ILE A 122 4.59 -7.79 -1.25
N ALA A 123 3.38 -7.30 -0.93
CA ALA A 123 3.15 -5.97 -0.37
C ALA A 123 3.38 -5.93 1.15
#